data_AF-A0A669E8Z9-F1
#
_entry.id   AF-A0A669E8Z9-F1
#
_cell.length_a   1.000
_cell.length_b   1.000
_cell.length_c   1.000
_cell.angle_alpha   90.00
_cell.angle_beta   90.00
_cell.angle_gamma   90.00
#
_symmetry.space_group_name_H-M   'P 1'
#
loop_
_entity.id
_entity.type
_entity.pdbx_description
1 polymer ?
#
loop_
_entity_poly.entity_id
_entity_poly.type
_entity_poly.pdbx_seq_one_letter_code
_entity_poly.pdbx_strand_id
1 'polypeptide(L)' 'LLQQDNAHPNTARNARAVKAFLDQEHIQTLPWLAFSPNMCPTEHAWEMLGRHFHQG' A
#
# COMPACT_ATOMS: atom_id res chain seq x y z
N LEU A 1 -3.17 12.88 0.57
CA LEU A 1 -3.90 11.64 0.24
C LEU A 1 -2.90 10.49 0.33
N LEU A 2 -3.19 9.49 1.17
CA LEU A 2 -2.31 8.34 1.38
C LEU A 2 -2.93 7.09 0.74
N GLN A 3 -2.06 6.33 0.08
CA GLN A 3 -2.41 5.14 -0.68
C GLN A 3 -1.56 3.96 -0.12
N GLN A 4 -2.17 3.09 0.72
CA GLN A 4 -1.59 1.82 1.22
C GLN A 4 -2.25 0.55 0.64
N ASP A 5 -1.46 -0.49 0.35
CA ASP A 5 -1.96 -1.80 -0.06
C ASP A 5 -2.70 -2.53 1.09
N ASN A 6 -3.79 -3.22 0.75
CA ASN A 6 -4.66 -3.95 1.68
C ASN A 6 -4.35 -5.46 1.76
N ALA A 7 -3.24 -5.92 1.14
CA ALA A 7 -3.03 -7.34 0.84
C ALA A 7 -2.65 -8.27 2.00
N HIS A 8 -2.62 -7.86 3.28
CA HIS A 8 -2.16 -8.76 4.33
C HIS A 8 -3.08 -8.91 5.56
N PRO A 9 -3.64 -10.12 5.81
CA PRO A 9 -4.41 -10.41 7.03
C PRO A 9 -3.64 -10.17 8.34
N ASN A 10 -2.31 -10.26 8.30
CA ASN A 10 -1.45 -10.03 9.47
C ASN A 10 -1.37 -8.53 9.89
N THR A 11 -1.91 -7.63 9.07
CA THR A 11 -1.98 -6.19 9.36
C THR A 11 -3.17 -5.86 10.26
N ALA A 12 -4.13 -6.76 10.51
CA ALA A 12 -5.38 -6.44 11.24
C ALA A 12 -5.17 -5.78 12.63
N ARG A 13 -4.14 -6.17 13.39
CA ARG A 13 -3.82 -5.54 14.69
C ARG A 13 -3.22 -4.14 14.53
N ASN A 14 -2.34 -3.97 13.54
CA ASN A 14 -1.66 -2.71 13.26
C ASN A 14 -2.55 -1.75 12.46
N ALA A 15 -3.50 -2.26 11.67
CA ALA A 15 -4.42 -1.50 10.84
C ALA A 15 -5.28 -0.55 11.68
N ARG A 16 -5.71 -0.97 12.88
CA ARG A 16 -6.46 -0.09 13.79
C ARG A 16 -5.60 1.06 14.33
N ALA A 17 -4.37 0.77 14.75
CA ALA A 17 -3.46 1.78 15.27
C ALA A 17 -3.01 2.76 14.17
N VAL A 18 -2.69 2.24 12.99
CA VAL A 18 -2.36 3.02 11.79
C VAL A 18 -3.55 3.88 11.39
N LYS A 19 -4.77 3.34 11.35
CA LYS A 19 -5.97 4.13 11.05
C LYS A 19 -6.19 5.25 12.06
N ALA A 20 -6.08 4.97 13.36
CA ALA A 20 -6.23 5.97 14.41
C ALA A 20 -5.17 7.08 14.28
N PHE A 21 -3.92 6.73 13.96
CA PHE A 21 -2.86 7.69 13.71
C PHE A 21 -3.15 8.55 12.47
N LEU A 22 -3.55 7.94 11.35
CA LEU A 22 -3.87 8.68 10.13
C LEU A 22 -5.07 9.62 10.32
N ASP A 23 -6.08 9.19 11.07
CA ASP A 23 -7.23 10.02 11.43
C ASP A 23 -6.79 11.20 12.32
N GLN A 24 -5.88 10.98 13.29
CA GLN A 24 -5.32 12.03 14.16
C GLN A 24 -4.49 13.05 13.37
N GLU A 25 -3.69 12.59 12.42
CA GLU A 25 -2.87 13.45 11.56
C GLU A 25 -3.67 14.09 10.41
N HIS A 26 -4.99 13.92 10.38
CA HIS A 26 -5.90 14.40 9.32
C HIS A 26 -5.51 13.93 7.91
N ILE A 27 -4.86 12.76 7.83
CA ILE A 27 -4.41 12.17 6.58
C ILE A 27 -5.57 11.42 5.94
N GLN A 28 -6.11 11.99 4.86
CA GLN A 28 -7.12 11.32 4.05
C GLN A 28 -6.53 10.10 3.34
N THR A 29 -7.13 8.93 3.57
CA THR A 29 -6.83 7.69 2.86
C THR A 29 -7.79 7.50 1.69
N LEU A 30 -7.29 6.99 0.56
CA LEU A 30 -8.12 6.68 -0.59
C LEU A 30 -8.80 5.31 -0.41
N PRO A 31 -10.11 5.17 -0.72
CA PRO A 31 -10.77 3.86 -0.70
C PRO A 31 -10.21 2.98 -1.83
N TRP A 32 -9.66 1.82 -1.48
CA TRP A 32 -9.09 0.88 -2.45
C TRP A 32 -10.12 -0.11 -2.98
N LEU A 33 -10.03 -0.44 -4.27
CA LEU A 33 -10.70 -1.59 -4.87
C LEU A 33 -9.87 -2.85 -4.58
N ALA A 34 -10.39 -3.77 -3.77
CA ALA A 34 -9.66 -4.87 -3.11
C ALA A 34 -8.80 -5.84 -3.96
N PHE A 35 -8.65 -5.65 -5.27
CA PHE A 35 -7.93 -6.58 -6.18
C PHE A 35 -7.28 -5.86 -7.36
N SER A 36 -6.47 -4.82 -7.12
CA SER A 36 -5.67 -4.23 -8.20
C SER A 36 -4.21 -4.03 -7.79
N PRO A 37 -3.44 -5.12 -7.65
CA PRO A 37 -1.98 -5.05 -7.48
C PRO A 37 -1.32 -4.25 -8.60
N ASN A 38 -1.91 -4.24 -9.80
CA ASN A 38 -1.40 -3.50 -10.96
C ASN A 38 -1.62 -1.97 -10.86
N MET A 39 -2.41 -1.49 -9.88
CA MET A 39 -2.70 -0.06 -9.70
C MET A 39 -2.02 0.56 -8.48
N CYS A 40 -1.21 -0.22 -7.75
CA CYS A 40 -0.41 0.34 -6.67
C CYS A 40 0.93 0.88 -7.22
N PRO A 41 1.25 2.16 -6.99
CA PRO A 41 2.55 2.71 -7.39
C PRO A 41 3.74 1.95 -6.79
N THR A 42 3.57 1.33 -5.62
CA THR A 42 4.59 0.56 -4.92
C THR A 42 4.91 -0.75 -5.65
N GLU A 43 3.90 -1.53 -6.01
CA GLU A 43 4.04 -2.75 -6.81
C GLU A 43 4.69 -2.46 -8.17
N HIS A 44 4.32 -1.35 -8.82
CA HIS A 44 4.97 -0.94 -10.07
C HIS A 44 6.45 -0.59 -9.89
N ALA A 45 6.81 0.09 -8.79
CA ALA A 45 8.20 0.38 -8.46
C ALA A 45 9.01 -0.91 -8.21
N TRP A 46 8.43 -1.87 -7.49
CA TRP A 46 9.05 -3.19 -7.29
C TRP A 46 9.21 -3.97 -8.59
N GLU A 47 8.24 -3.90 -9.50
CA GLU A 47 8.32 -4.53 -10.81
C GLU A 47 9.46 -3.93 -11.66
N MET A 48 9.56 -2.60 -11.72
CA MET A 48 10.66 -1.93 -12.43
C MET A 48 12.03 -2.28 -11.83
N LEU A 49 12.11 -2.35 -10.51
CA LEU A 49 13.33 -2.75 -9.80
C LEU A 49 13.70 -4.21 -10.09
N GLY A 50 12.74 -5.13 -10.07
CA GLY A 50 12.95 -6.53 -10.42
C GLY A 50 13.44 -6.70 -11.86
N ARG A 51 12.83 -5.97 -12.81
CA ARG A 51 13.27 -5.95 -14.21
C ARG A 51 14.71 -5.43 -14.36
N HIS A 52 15.12 -4.46 -13.55
CA HIS A 52 16.50 -3.95 -13.56
C HIS A 52 17.51 -5.00 -13.07
N PHE A 53 17.18 -5.76 -12.02
CA PHE A 53 18.06 -6.82 -11.51
C PHE A 53 18.10 -8.08 -12.39
N HIS A 54 17.05 -8.36 -13.17
CA HIS A 54 17.01 -9.53 -14.06
C HIS A 54 17.71 -9.30 -15.42
N GLN A 55 18.06 -8.07 -15.77
CA GLN A 55 18.75 -7.73 -17.02
C GLN A 55 20.25 -7.42 -16.82
N GLY A 56 20.79 -7.65 -15.62
CA GLY A 56 22.20 -7.47 -15.28
C GLY A 56 23.00 -8.77 -15.24
#